data_AF-A0A8B7YDD5-F1
#
_entry.id   AF-A0A8B7YDD5-F1
#
_cell.length_a   1.000
_cell.length_b   1.000
_cell.length_c   1.000
_cell.angle_alpha   90.00
_cell.angle_beta   90.00
_cell.angle_gamma   90.00
#
_symmetry.space_group_name_H-M   'P 1'
#
loop_
_entity.id
_entity.type
_entity.pdbx_description
1 polymer ?
#
loop_
_entity_poly.entity_id
_entity_poly.type
_entity_poly.pdbx_seq_one_letter_code
_entity_poly.pdbx_strand_id
1 'polypeptide(L)'
;MYLFKVVGIVAITAVINAAWGSDFCPSLPNMDCSCPSGWGLWQTSCYRLTNSTSTWKSGKLACQNIGGKMAVSHSLEEMKFMANLIRHKDSDYHVWIACNDIEVEGNWTCDGQEGSKPFMGWGPGQPDDAGGDQDCATIAAAHNDSMDDNNCCYEYDTFCVRQANCTHRLTQPRRYCFSTDTHGRILNSTCLLGHVIREFTTDSVSACGSSCVEEPGCRSFNIKKNGGGKKLCQLNNITSSEDKDKFQTIGDFCIYSEICIG
;
A
#
# COMPACT_ATOMS: atom_id res chain seq x y z
N MET A 1 -50.08 58.43 -2.80
CA MET A 1 -48.64 58.19 -2.99
C MET A 1 -48.50 56.91 -3.81
N TYR A 2 -47.95 57.03 -5.01
CA TYR A 2 -47.84 55.98 -6.02
C TYR A 2 -46.96 54.81 -5.56
N LEU A 3 -47.27 53.61 -6.08
CA LEU A 3 -46.40 52.58 -6.69
C LEU A 3 -46.98 51.18 -6.38
N PHE A 4 -47.61 50.47 -7.34
CA PHE A 4 -46.99 49.58 -8.36
C PHE A 4 -46.17 48.44 -7.70
N LYS A 5 -46.28 47.14 -7.98
CA LYS A 5 -46.73 46.35 -9.15
C LYS A 5 -46.75 44.85 -8.71
N VAL A 6 -47.77 44.05 -9.07
CA VAL A 6 -47.78 43.03 -10.17
C VAL A 6 -47.29 41.63 -9.77
N VAL A 7 -48.18 40.67 -10.01
CA VAL A 7 -47.94 39.23 -10.10
C VAL A 7 -47.04 38.92 -11.31
N GLY A 8 -45.99 38.10 -11.18
CA GLY A 8 -45.25 37.62 -12.36
C GLY A 8 -44.04 36.69 -12.10
N ILE A 9 -44.21 35.43 -12.49
CA ILE A 9 -43.34 34.58 -13.34
C ILE A 9 -41.91 34.18 -12.85
N VAL A 10 -41.71 32.85 -12.92
CA VAL A 10 -40.51 32.00 -12.89
C VAL A 10 -39.27 32.55 -13.63
N ALA A 11 -38.06 32.44 -13.03
CA ALA A 11 -36.89 31.75 -13.60
C ALA A 11 -35.58 31.97 -12.80
N ILE A 12 -35.03 30.85 -12.30
CA ILE A 12 -33.63 30.39 -12.43
C ILE A 12 -32.51 31.41 -12.15
N THR A 13 -31.76 31.17 -11.07
CA THR A 13 -30.30 31.03 -11.17
C THR A 13 -29.80 30.13 -10.03
N ALA A 14 -29.17 29.04 -10.45
CA ALA A 14 -28.55 28.05 -9.60
C ALA A 14 -27.29 28.62 -8.95
N VAL A 15 -27.11 28.36 -7.67
CA VAL A 15 -25.81 27.91 -7.14
C VAL A 15 -26.12 26.80 -6.16
N ILE A 16 -26.33 25.60 -6.72
CA ILE A 16 -26.32 24.38 -5.93
C ILE A 16 -24.87 24.23 -5.50
N ASN A 17 -24.58 24.48 -4.22
CA ASN A 17 -23.42 23.88 -3.57
C ASN A 17 -23.70 22.37 -3.53
N ALA A 18 -23.48 21.71 -4.67
CA ALA A 18 -23.43 20.26 -4.73
C ALA A 18 -22.13 19.90 -4.04
N ALA A 19 -22.28 19.53 -2.77
CA ALA A 19 -21.29 18.80 -2.02
C ALA A 19 -20.70 17.74 -2.94
N TRP A 20 -19.41 17.92 -3.24
CA TRP A 20 -18.59 16.90 -3.84
C TRP A 20 -18.52 15.81 -2.77
N GLY A 21 -19.40 14.83 -2.88
CA GLY A 21 -19.38 13.64 -2.04
C GLY A 21 -18.11 12.86 -2.37
N SER A 22 -17.01 13.25 -1.73
CA SER A 22 -16.00 12.30 -1.30
C SER A 22 -16.73 11.32 -0.39
N ASP A 23 -17.03 10.11 -0.86
CA ASP A 23 -17.16 8.95 0.02
C ASP A 23 -17.30 7.63 -0.76
N PHE A 24 -16.51 6.66 -0.31
CA PHE A 24 -16.46 5.24 -0.65
C PHE A 24 -15.72 4.83 -1.94
N CYS A 25 -14.41 5.04 -1.97
CA CYS A 25 -13.53 3.97 -2.44
C CYS A 25 -13.39 2.94 -1.30
N PRO A 26 -13.83 1.69 -1.44
CA PRO A 26 -13.47 0.66 -0.48
C PRO A 26 -11.94 0.55 -0.45
N SER A 27 -11.38 0.52 0.76
CA SER A 27 -9.95 0.39 1.03
C SER A 27 -9.31 -0.70 0.17
N LEU A 28 -8.02 -0.51 -0.13
CA LEU A 28 -7.18 -1.50 -0.81
C LEU A 28 -7.47 -2.91 -0.28
N PRO A 29 -7.51 -3.91 -1.16
CA PRO A 29 -8.00 -5.20 -0.78
C PRO A 29 -7.06 -5.87 0.22
N ASN A 30 -7.63 -6.37 1.32
CA ASN A 30 -6.90 -7.12 2.34
C ASN A 30 -6.17 -8.29 1.67
N MET A 31 -4.84 -8.20 1.67
CA MET A 31 -3.95 -9.25 1.26
C MET A 31 -4.00 -10.35 2.34
N ASP A 32 -4.44 -11.55 1.98
CA ASP A 32 -4.53 -12.66 2.92
C ASP A 32 -3.13 -13.30 3.00
N CYS A 33 -2.37 -12.86 3.98
CA CYS A 33 -1.00 -13.29 4.21
C CYS A 33 -0.94 -14.31 5.33
N SER A 34 -0.09 -15.33 5.14
CA SER A 34 0.16 -16.37 6.12
C SER A 34 1.65 -16.64 6.26
N CYS A 35 2.03 -17.08 7.46
CA CYS A 35 3.40 -17.44 7.79
C CYS A 35 3.53 -18.93 8.10
N PRO A 36 4.71 -19.54 7.84
CA PRO A 36 5.01 -20.88 8.31
C PRO A 36 4.89 -20.98 9.84
N SER A 37 4.66 -22.18 10.35
CA SER A 37 4.57 -22.41 11.80
C SER A 37 5.81 -21.88 12.54
N GLY A 38 5.56 -21.19 13.65
CA GLY A 38 6.61 -20.55 14.47
C GLY A 38 7.10 -19.21 13.95
N TRP A 39 6.51 -18.65 12.89
CA TRP A 39 6.79 -17.28 12.42
C TRP A 39 5.60 -16.36 12.69
N GLY A 40 5.85 -15.16 13.21
CA GLY A 40 4.85 -14.12 13.41
C GLY A 40 4.63 -13.31 12.14
N LEU A 41 3.37 -13.06 11.77
CA LEU A 41 3.01 -12.25 10.62
C LEU A 41 2.98 -10.75 10.97
N TRP A 42 3.69 -9.95 10.19
CA TRP A 42 3.56 -8.49 10.17
C TRP A 42 3.43 -8.02 8.73
N GLN A 43 2.26 -7.49 8.39
CA GLN A 43 1.91 -7.08 7.02
C GLN A 43 2.18 -8.21 6.01
N THR A 44 3.16 -8.03 5.11
CA THR A 44 3.53 -8.98 4.06
C THR A 44 4.81 -9.77 4.39
N SER A 45 5.24 -9.73 5.65
CA SER A 45 6.50 -10.31 6.11
C SER A 45 6.28 -11.22 7.32
N CYS A 46 7.12 -12.24 7.45
CA CYS A 46 7.13 -13.20 8.54
C CYS A 46 8.41 -13.06 9.34
N TYR A 47 8.30 -12.99 10.66
CA TYR A 47 9.42 -12.79 11.58
C TYR A 47 9.54 -13.93 12.56
N ARG A 48 10.78 -14.27 12.92
CA ARG A 48 11.07 -15.27 13.95
C ARG A 48 12.47 -15.05 14.50
N LEU A 49 12.70 -15.46 15.75
CA LEU A 49 14.03 -15.55 16.34
C LEU A 49 14.81 -16.79 15.86
N THR A 50 16.13 -16.70 15.83
CA THR A 50 16.99 -17.88 15.73
C THR A 50 16.77 -18.84 16.92
N ASN A 51 17.19 -20.10 16.76
CA ASN A 51 17.05 -21.11 17.83
C ASN A 51 18.16 -21.01 18.90
N SER A 52 19.24 -20.30 18.59
CA SER A 52 20.39 -20.11 19.46
C SER A 52 20.94 -18.69 19.30
N THR A 53 21.65 -18.22 20.31
CA THR A 53 22.42 -16.99 20.28
C THR A 53 23.63 -17.14 19.37
N SER A 54 24.10 -16.03 18.81
CA SER A 54 25.30 -16.00 17.97
C SER A 54 25.82 -14.57 17.79
N THR A 55 27.06 -14.42 17.32
CA THR A 55 27.60 -13.11 16.92
C THR A 55 26.79 -12.49 15.78
N TRP A 56 26.84 -11.16 15.60
CA TRP A 56 26.05 -10.48 14.57
C TRP A 56 26.28 -11.08 13.17
N LYS A 57 27.55 -11.29 12.79
CA LYS A 57 27.91 -11.93 11.51
C LYS A 57 27.36 -13.36 11.38
N SER A 58 27.42 -14.14 12.46
CA SER A 58 26.91 -15.52 12.49
C SER A 58 25.38 -15.56 12.47
N GLY A 59 24.71 -14.59 13.09
CA GLY A 59 23.27 -14.41 13.07
C GLY A 59 22.72 -14.21 11.66
N LYS A 60 23.45 -13.47 10.80
CA LYS A 60 23.08 -13.31 9.38
C LYS A 60 23.00 -14.67 8.68
N LEU A 61 24.02 -15.52 8.88
CA LEU A 61 24.06 -16.89 8.34
C LEU A 61 22.97 -17.77 8.95
N ALA A 62 22.71 -17.64 10.25
CA ALA A 62 21.65 -18.39 10.93
C ALA A 62 20.26 -18.09 10.35
N CYS A 63 19.96 -16.83 10.01
CA CYS A 63 18.71 -16.48 9.34
C CYS A 63 18.61 -17.06 7.93
N GLN A 64 19.72 -17.07 7.17
CA GLN A 64 19.77 -17.70 5.85
C GLN A 64 19.46 -19.20 5.93
N ASN A 65 20.01 -19.90 6.93
CA ASN A 65 19.79 -21.33 7.14
C ASN A 65 18.32 -21.71 7.42
N ILE A 66 17.51 -20.77 7.93
CA ILE A 66 16.07 -20.98 8.16
C ILE A 66 15.18 -20.40 7.03
N GLY A 67 15.78 -20.05 5.90
CA GLY A 67 15.07 -19.57 4.71
C GLY A 67 14.59 -18.12 4.81
N GLY A 68 15.30 -17.29 5.57
CA GLY A 68 15.07 -15.86 5.68
C GLY A 68 16.37 -15.06 5.56
N LYS A 69 16.33 -13.81 6.00
CA LYS A 69 17.49 -12.94 6.20
C LYS A 69 17.38 -12.27 7.57
N MET A 70 18.46 -11.70 8.08
CA MET A 70 18.37 -10.91 9.31
C MET A 70 17.46 -9.70 9.07
N ALA A 71 16.62 -9.38 10.05
CA ALA A 71 15.59 -8.37 9.92
C ALA A 71 16.17 -6.96 10.00
N VAL A 72 15.56 -6.04 9.25
CA VAL A 72 15.76 -4.59 9.36
C VAL A 72 14.40 -4.01 9.74
N SER A 73 14.37 -3.10 10.70
CA SER A 73 13.15 -2.36 11.05
C SER A 73 13.00 -1.15 10.14
N HIS A 74 11.77 -0.87 9.68
CA HIS A 74 11.42 0.27 8.83
C HIS A 74 10.52 1.29 9.54
N SER A 75 10.00 0.95 10.73
CA SER A 75 9.18 1.85 11.54
C SER A 75 9.15 1.44 13.01
N LEU A 76 8.71 2.37 13.88
CA LEU A 76 8.52 2.09 15.30
C LEU A 76 7.47 0.99 15.55
N GLU A 77 6.43 0.92 14.71
CA GLU A 77 5.38 -0.09 14.82
C GLU A 77 5.91 -1.49 14.49
N GLU A 78 6.73 -1.62 13.45
CA GLU A 78 7.41 -2.87 13.10
C GLU A 78 8.35 -3.31 14.23
N MET A 79 9.12 -2.37 14.80
CA MET A 79 10.02 -2.65 15.92
C MET A 79 9.27 -3.16 17.16
N LYS A 80 8.16 -2.51 17.52
CA LYS A 80 7.28 -2.94 18.62
C LYS A 80 6.71 -4.33 18.39
N PHE A 81 6.36 -4.66 17.14
CA PHE A 81 5.95 -6.01 16.79
C PHE A 81 7.08 -7.02 17.00
N MET A 82 8.29 -6.73 16.53
CA MET A 82 9.46 -7.60 16.72
C MET A 82 9.76 -7.83 18.21
N ALA A 83 9.78 -6.76 19.01
CA ALA A 83 9.93 -6.80 20.46
C ALA A 83 8.90 -7.72 21.17
N ASN A 84 7.65 -7.71 20.71
CA ASN A 84 6.61 -8.57 21.28
C ASN A 84 6.86 -10.07 21.02
N LEU A 85 7.65 -10.44 19.99
CA LEU A 85 8.01 -11.84 19.74
C LEU A 85 8.99 -12.39 20.78
N ILE A 86 9.82 -11.55 21.38
CA ILE A 86 10.86 -11.95 22.35
C ILE A 86 10.41 -11.72 23.80
N ARG A 87 9.56 -10.71 24.07
CA ARG A 87 9.15 -10.31 25.44
C ARG A 87 8.60 -11.45 26.31
N HIS A 88 7.95 -12.44 25.71
CA HIS A 88 7.41 -13.60 26.43
C HIS A 88 8.47 -14.65 26.79
N LYS A 89 9.61 -14.64 26.08
CA LYS A 89 10.75 -15.55 26.30
C LYS A 89 11.74 -14.96 27.30
N ASP A 90 11.98 -13.65 27.22
CA ASP A 90 12.97 -12.94 28.02
C ASP A 90 12.51 -11.49 28.25
N SER A 91 12.70 -10.98 29.47
CA SER A 91 12.36 -9.61 29.85
C SER A 91 13.55 -8.64 29.77
N ASP A 92 14.77 -9.15 29.62
CA ASP A 92 16.03 -8.37 29.57
C ASP A 92 16.83 -8.67 28.30
N TYR A 93 16.10 -8.71 27.18
CA TYR A 93 16.65 -9.18 25.91
C TYR A 93 17.45 -8.09 25.17
N HIS A 94 18.43 -8.55 24.40
CA HIS A 94 19.03 -7.86 23.25
C HIS A 94 18.93 -8.81 22.06
N VAL A 95 18.52 -8.32 20.90
CA VAL A 95 18.33 -9.15 19.71
C VAL A 95 18.87 -8.46 18.47
N TRP A 96 19.74 -9.13 17.72
CA TRP A 96 20.39 -8.57 16.53
C TRP A 96 19.39 -8.21 15.42
N ILE A 97 19.65 -7.07 14.77
CA ILE A 97 19.06 -6.63 13.50
C ILE A 97 20.16 -6.28 12.50
N ALA A 98 19.83 -6.24 11.21
CA ALA A 98 20.81 -6.12 10.12
C ALA A 98 21.24 -4.66 9.85
N CYS A 99 21.54 -3.91 10.90
CA CYS A 99 22.07 -2.55 10.83
C CYS A 99 23.43 -2.48 11.54
N ASN A 100 24.36 -1.71 10.98
CA ASN A 100 25.75 -1.57 11.45
C ASN A 100 26.41 -0.32 10.88
N ASP A 101 27.49 0.13 11.50
CA ASP A 101 28.40 1.17 11.01
C ASP A 101 29.88 0.73 11.00
N ILE A 102 30.13 -0.59 11.03
CA ILE A 102 31.45 -1.25 10.97
C ILE A 102 32.42 -0.62 9.96
N GLU A 103 31.93 -0.20 8.80
CA GLU A 103 32.77 0.36 7.72
C GLU A 103 33.20 1.82 8.01
N VAL A 104 32.31 2.61 8.61
CA VAL A 104 32.54 4.04 8.89
C VAL A 104 31.74 4.42 10.14
N GLU A 105 32.45 4.62 11.24
CA GLU A 105 31.90 5.03 12.54
C GLU A 105 30.90 6.18 12.44
N GLY A 106 29.72 6.01 13.06
CA GLY A 106 28.61 6.97 13.04
C GLY A 106 27.82 6.99 11.72
N ASN A 107 28.21 6.25 10.69
CA ASN A 107 27.50 6.15 9.42
C ASN A 107 26.77 4.79 9.29
N TRP A 108 25.64 4.71 9.97
CA TRP A 108 24.79 3.52 10.02
C TRP A 108 24.18 3.16 8.66
N THR A 109 24.31 1.88 8.32
CA THR A 109 23.74 1.24 7.15
C THR A 109 22.93 0.01 7.55
N CYS A 110 21.89 -0.31 6.78
CA CYS A 110 21.08 -1.50 6.99
C CYS A 110 20.93 -2.28 5.69
N ASP A 111 20.98 -3.61 5.77
CA ASP A 111 20.89 -4.51 4.61
C ASP A 111 19.58 -4.26 3.81
N GLY A 112 19.69 -3.99 2.50
CA GLY A 112 18.54 -3.78 1.62
C GLY A 112 17.96 -2.37 1.63
N GLN A 113 18.61 -1.40 2.28
CA GLN A 113 18.27 0.03 2.22
C GLN A 113 19.40 0.87 1.58
N GLU A 114 20.23 0.25 0.73
CA GLU A 114 21.34 0.91 0.06
C GLU A 114 20.85 2.10 -0.79
N GLY A 115 21.46 3.27 -0.61
CA GLY A 115 21.11 4.48 -1.36
C GLY A 115 20.01 5.34 -0.73
N SER A 116 19.49 4.98 0.43
CA SER A 116 18.62 5.82 1.27
C SER A 116 19.17 5.91 2.70
N LYS A 117 18.82 6.98 3.43
CA LYS A 117 19.10 7.05 4.87
C LYS A 117 18.21 6.03 5.58
N PRO A 118 18.78 5.04 6.30
CA PRO A 118 17.97 4.01 6.93
C PRO A 118 17.13 4.57 8.07
N PHE A 119 16.03 3.89 8.37
CA PHE A 119 15.28 4.15 9.59
C PHE A 119 16.08 3.68 10.81
N MET A 120 16.47 4.63 11.67
CA MET A 120 17.17 4.36 12.92
C MET A 120 16.27 4.77 14.09
N GLY A 121 15.66 3.78 14.76
CA GLY A 121 14.79 3.98 15.90
C GLY A 121 15.54 3.81 17.22
N TRP A 122 16.55 4.66 17.43
CA TRP A 122 17.41 4.61 18.63
C TRP A 122 16.63 4.83 19.92
N GLY A 123 17.03 4.08 20.95
CA GLY A 123 16.56 4.27 22.30
C GLY A 123 17.12 5.52 22.96
N PRO A 124 16.59 5.88 24.15
CA PRO A 124 17.13 6.98 24.93
C PRO A 124 18.62 6.74 25.23
N GLY A 125 19.46 7.70 24.86
CA GLY A 125 20.91 7.64 25.07
C GLY A 125 21.70 7.02 23.93
N GLN A 126 21.05 6.37 22.95
CA GLN A 126 21.72 5.61 21.89
C GLN A 126 21.73 6.33 20.52
N PRO A 127 22.69 5.99 19.63
CA PRO A 127 23.84 5.13 19.89
C PRO A 127 24.92 5.86 20.71
N ASP A 128 25.60 5.16 21.61
CA ASP A 128 26.58 5.75 22.53
C ASP A 128 28.02 5.29 22.32
N ASP A 129 28.25 4.30 21.44
CA ASP A 129 29.55 3.74 21.13
C ASP A 129 30.36 3.44 22.41
N ALA A 130 29.70 2.79 23.38
CA ALA A 130 30.26 2.55 24.70
C ALA A 130 31.53 1.69 24.61
N GLY A 131 32.67 2.33 24.80
CA GLY A 131 33.98 1.68 24.73
C GLY A 131 34.69 1.81 23.37
N GLY A 132 34.05 2.42 22.37
CA GLY A 132 34.62 2.62 21.04
C GLY A 132 34.62 1.37 20.16
N ASP A 133 33.66 0.44 20.39
CA ASP A 133 33.61 -0.87 19.73
C ASP A 133 32.18 -1.42 19.52
N GLN A 134 31.17 -0.55 19.47
CA GLN A 134 29.76 -0.96 19.36
C GLN A 134 29.17 -0.75 17.96
N ASP A 135 29.63 -1.54 16.99
CA ASP A 135 29.29 -1.25 15.59
C ASP A 135 28.01 -1.95 15.07
N CYS A 136 27.25 -2.66 15.92
CA CYS A 136 26.13 -3.52 15.52
C CYS A 136 24.84 -3.23 16.27
N ALA A 137 23.73 -3.07 15.56
CA ALA A 137 22.45 -2.73 16.18
C ALA A 137 21.69 -3.96 16.72
N THR A 138 21.13 -3.79 17.91
CA THR A 138 20.12 -4.66 18.52
C THR A 138 18.80 -3.92 18.72
N ILE A 139 17.73 -4.66 19.00
CA ILE A 139 16.55 -4.15 19.70
C ILE A 139 16.64 -4.65 21.14
N ALA A 140 16.51 -3.74 22.12
CA ALA A 140 16.80 -4.02 23.51
C ALA A 140 15.67 -3.60 24.47
N ALA A 141 15.39 -4.47 25.46
CA ALA A 141 14.36 -4.21 26.48
C ALA A 141 14.70 -2.96 27.33
N ALA A 142 15.96 -2.80 27.71
CA ALA A 142 16.46 -1.69 28.53
C ALA A 142 16.23 -0.31 27.87
N HIS A 143 16.10 -0.28 26.55
CA HIS A 143 15.94 0.93 25.75
C HIS A 143 14.49 1.13 25.28
N ASN A 144 13.50 0.69 26.07
CA ASN A 144 12.08 0.76 25.72
C ASN A 144 11.76 0.06 24.40
N ASP A 145 12.33 -1.14 24.21
CA ASP A 145 12.18 -1.93 22.99
C ASP A 145 12.64 -1.20 21.71
N SER A 146 13.54 -0.24 21.87
CA SER A 146 14.14 0.55 20.79
C SER A 146 15.55 0.04 20.46
N MET A 147 16.21 0.65 19.48
CA MET A 147 17.54 0.23 19.05
C MET A 147 18.62 0.62 20.06
N ASP A 148 19.63 -0.24 20.15
CA ASP A 148 20.85 -0.09 20.94
C ASP A 148 22.02 -0.56 20.07
N ASP A 149 23.13 0.15 20.08
CA ASP A 149 24.37 -0.27 19.43
C ASP A 149 25.19 -1.13 20.40
N ASN A 150 25.81 -2.17 19.87
CA ASN A 150 26.45 -3.17 20.72
C ASN A 150 27.62 -3.84 20.01
N ASN A 151 28.53 -4.40 20.81
CA ASN A 151 29.72 -5.05 20.27
C ASN A 151 29.31 -6.26 19.42
N CYS A 152 29.65 -6.23 18.13
CA CYS A 152 29.27 -7.24 17.14
C CYS A 152 29.66 -8.70 17.51
N CYS A 153 30.62 -8.87 18.44
CA CYS A 153 31.09 -10.17 18.90
C CYS A 153 30.26 -10.76 20.06
N TYR A 154 29.31 -10.01 20.63
CA TYR A 154 28.40 -10.57 21.62
C TYR A 154 27.44 -11.60 21.03
N GLU A 155 27.01 -12.55 21.85
CA GLU A 155 26.09 -13.60 21.43
C GLU A 155 24.67 -13.28 21.85
N TYR A 156 23.84 -12.90 20.88
CA TYR A 156 22.42 -12.62 21.09
C TYR A 156 21.55 -13.45 20.16
N ASP A 157 20.27 -13.59 20.51
CA ASP A 157 19.26 -14.06 19.57
C ASP A 157 19.25 -13.12 18.35
N THR A 158 18.77 -13.58 17.20
CA THR A 158 18.69 -12.77 15.98
C THR A 158 17.28 -12.75 15.45
N PHE A 159 16.76 -11.56 15.11
CA PHE A 159 15.51 -11.46 14.36
C PHE A 159 15.74 -11.81 12.90
N CYS A 160 15.02 -12.82 12.42
CA CYS A 160 14.99 -13.21 11.02
C CYS A 160 13.66 -12.79 10.39
N VAL A 161 13.71 -12.37 9.14
CA VAL A 161 12.56 -12.01 8.31
C VAL A 161 12.56 -12.81 7.01
N ARG A 162 11.36 -13.15 6.54
CA ARG A 162 11.12 -13.70 5.20
C ARG A 162 9.80 -13.17 4.65
N GLN A 163 9.62 -13.24 3.34
CA GLN A 163 8.34 -12.86 2.74
C GLN A 163 7.22 -13.81 3.19
N ALA A 164 6.05 -13.26 3.52
CA ALA A 164 4.86 -14.04 3.81
C ALA A 164 4.28 -14.67 2.56
N ASN A 165 3.58 -15.79 2.72
CA ASN A 165 2.78 -16.34 1.63
C ASN A 165 1.46 -15.57 1.57
N CYS A 166 1.44 -14.58 0.69
CA CYS A 166 0.30 -13.71 0.51
C CYS A 166 -0.47 -14.10 -0.74
N THR A 167 -1.74 -14.45 -0.55
CA THR A 167 -2.65 -14.68 -1.65
C THR A 167 -3.56 -13.48 -1.79
N HIS A 168 -3.73 -13.01 -3.02
CA HIS A 168 -4.85 -12.15 -3.33
C HIS A 168 -6.10 -13.00 -3.16
N ARG A 169 -6.91 -12.73 -2.12
CA ARG A 169 -8.30 -13.20 -2.15
C ARG A 169 -8.92 -12.64 -3.41
N LEU A 170 -9.17 -13.47 -4.43
CA LEU A 170 -9.82 -13.08 -5.69
C LEU A 170 -11.25 -12.53 -5.51
N THR A 171 -11.72 -12.38 -4.27
CA THR A 171 -12.89 -11.59 -3.90
C THR A 171 -12.51 -10.13 -3.60
N GLN A 172 -11.69 -9.48 -4.44
CA GLN A 172 -11.36 -8.05 -4.28
C GLN A 172 -12.42 -7.15 -4.96
N PRO A 173 -12.76 -5.99 -4.37
CA PRO A 173 -13.69 -5.01 -4.94
C PRO A 173 -13.19 -4.48 -6.29
N ARG A 174 -14.13 -3.98 -7.11
CA ARG A 174 -13.82 -3.41 -8.42
C ARG A 174 -12.76 -2.30 -8.26
N ARG A 175 -11.64 -2.39 -8.99
CA ARG A 175 -10.60 -1.32 -9.08
C ARG A 175 -11.08 -0.07 -9.85
N TYR A 176 -12.38 0.04 -10.04
CA TYR A 176 -13.02 1.04 -10.86
C TYR A 176 -14.47 1.22 -10.42
N CYS A 177 -14.97 2.44 -10.57
CA CYS A 177 -16.34 2.81 -10.23
C CYS A 177 -17.15 3.08 -11.50
N PHE A 178 -18.41 2.63 -11.54
CA PHE A 178 -19.35 3.04 -12.59
C PHE A 178 -19.86 4.44 -12.33
N SER A 179 -20.07 5.20 -13.40
CA SER A 179 -20.79 6.47 -13.28
C SER A 179 -22.27 6.22 -12.97
N THR A 180 -22.79 6.96 -12.00
CA THR A 180 -24.17 6.86 -11.54
C THR A 180 -24.85 8.22 -11.53
N ASP A 181 -26.18 8.21 -11.59
CA ASP A 181 -26.98 9.40 -11.30
C ASP A 181 -27.01 9.73 -9.80
N THR A 182 -27.73 10.78 -9.43
CA THR A 182 -27.90 11.25 -8.04
C THR A 182 -28.60 10.24 -7.13
N HIS A 183 -29.19 9.18 -7.68
CA HIS A 183 -29.86 8.10 -6.94
C HIS A 183 -29.02 6.82 -6.94
N GLY A 184 -27.77 6.86 -7.42
CA GLY A 184 -26.87 5.69 -7.48
C GLY A 184 -27.19 4.72 -8.61
N ARG A 185 -28.01 5.10 -9.60
CA ARG A 185 -28.32 4.25 -10.76
C ARG A 185 -27.26 4.41 -11.83
N ILE A 186 -26.75 3.29 -12.35
CA ILE A 186 -25.71 3.28 -13.39
C ILE A 186 -26.19 4.02 -14.65
N LEU A 187 -25.37 4.93 -15.15
CA LEU A 187 -25.57 5.57 -16.45
C LEU A 187 -25.26 4.55 -17.57
N ASN A 188 -26.28 4.15 -18.32
CA ASN A 188 -26.20 3.05 -19.31
C ASN A 188 -26.19 3.51 -20.77
N SER A 189 -26.15 4.83 -20.99
CA SER A 189 -26.04 5.45 -22.31
C SER A 189 -25.04 6.60 -22.31
N THR A 190 -24.05 6.61 -21.41
CA THR A 190 -23.11 7.73 -21.27
C THR A 190 -21.68 7.24 -21.44
N CYS A 191 -20.91 7.90 -22.31
CA CYS A 191 -19.50 7.58 -22.57
C CYS A 191 -18.60 8.81 -22.45
N LEU A 192 -17.31 8.56 -22.26
CA LEU A 192 -16.26 9.52 -22.59
C LEU A 192 -15.81 9.34 -24.05
N LEU A 193 -15.84 10.41 -24.85
CA LEU A 193 -15.56 10.36 -26.30
C LEU A 193 -14.20 10.97 -26.66
N GLY A 194 -13.51 10.40 -27.65
CA GLY A 194 -12.30 11.00 -28.23
C GLY A 194 -10.99 10.78 -27.47
N HIS A 195 -11.02 10.01 -26.38
CA HIS A 195 -9.87 9.77 -25.50
C HIS A 195 -9.42 8.31 -25.45
N VAL A 196 -9.86 7.50 -26.43
CA VAL A 196 -9.58 6.05 -26.47
C VAL A 196 -8.12 5.80 -26.82
N ILE A 197 -7.39 5.11 -25.95
CA ILE A 197 -6.00 4.69 -26.17
C ILE A 197 -5.87 3.23 -26.58
N ARG A 198 -6.85 2.39 -26.23
CA ARG A 198 -6.90 0.98 -26.63
C ARG A 198 -8.34 0.49 -26.65
N GLU A 199 -8.67 -0.33 -27.63
CA GLU A 199 -9.97 -1.00 -27.70
C GLU A 199 -9.85 -2.49 -27.99
N PHE A 200 -10.76 -3.28 -27.41
CA PHE A 200 -10.81 -4.72 -27.62
C PHE A 200 -12.19 -5.27 -27.26
N THR A 201 -12.47 -6.50 -27.70
CA THR A 201 -13.73 -7.19 -27.37
C THR A 201 -13.51 -8.23 -26.28
N THR A 202 -14.49 -8.39 -25.40
CA THR A 202 -14.44 -9.34 -24.29
C THR A 202 -15.84 -9.82 -23.93
N ASP A 203 -15.93 -11.01 -23.35
CA ASP A 203 -17.17 -11.54 -22.79
C ASP A 203 -17.38 -11.09 -21.33
N SER A 204 -16.37 -10.46 -20.72
CA SER A 204 -16.37 -10.05 -19.31
C SER A 204 -16.26 -8.54 -19.12
N VAL A 205 -17.22 -7.96 -18.38
CA VAL A 205 -17.17 -6.56 -17.92
C VAL A 205 -15.95 -6.28 -17.04
N SER A 206 -15.54 -7.25 -16.21
CA SER A 206 -14.37 -7.07 -15.34
C SER A 206 -13.06 -7.01 -16.12
N ALA A 207 -13.00 -7.63 -17.30
CA ALA A 207 -11.82 -7.59 -18.15
C ALA A 207 -11.51 -6.17 -18.64
N CYS A 208 -12.52 -5.33 -18.93
CA CYS A 208 -12.27 -3.93 -19.30
C CYS A 208 -11.50 -3.19 -18.19
N GLY A 209 -11.92 -3.37 -16.94
CA GLY A 209 -11.29 -2.73 -15.79
C GLY A 209 -9.89 -3.27 -15.50
N SER A 210 -9.70 -4.60 -15.51
CA SER A 210 -8.37 -5.18 -15.30
C SER A 210 -7.38 -4.74 -16.38
N SER A 211 -7.80 -4.74 -17.65
CA SER A 211 -6.94 -4.27 -18.74
C SER A 211 -6.63 -2.78 -18.66
N CYS A 212 -7.55 -1.94 -18.18
CA CYS A 212 -7.25 -0.52 -17.94
C CYS A 212 -6.20 -0.36 -16.83
N VAL A 213 -6.28 -1.13 -15.75
CA VAL A 213 -5.28 -1.06 -14.67
C VAL A 213 -3.88 -1.48 -15.14
N GLU A 214 -3.80 -2.37 -16.11
CA GLU A 214 -2.53 -2.83 -16.70
C GLU A 214 -2.04 -1.93 -17.86
N GLU A 215 -2.90 -1.09 -18.42
CA GLU A 215 -2.59 -0.26 -19.58
C GLU A 215 -1.92 1.06 -19.14
N PRO A 216 -0.65 1.31 -19.52
CA PRO A 216 0.03 2.55 -19.17
C PRO A 216 -0.75 3.79 -19.62
N GLY A 217 -1.05 4.68 -18.68
CA GLY A 217 -1.78 5.91 -18.94
C GLY A 217 -3.30 5.75 -19.01
N CYS A 218 -3.88 4.56 -18.81
CA CYS A 218 -5.32 4.41 -18.71
C CYS A 218 -5.86 4.94 -17.38
N ARG A 219 -6.93 5.72 -17.44
CA ARG A 219 -7.56 6.37 -16.28
C ARG A 219 -9.06 6.09 -16.20
N SER A 220 -9.69 5.74 -17.32
CA SER A 220 -11.10 5.39 -17.38
C SER A 220 -11.37 4.45 -18.55
N PHE A 221 -12.59 3.91 -18.68
CA PHE A 221 -12.97 3.10 -19.83
C PHE A 221 -14.48 3.14 -20.10
N ASN A 222 -14.84 2.89 -21.35
CA ASN A 222 -16.21 2.68 -21.80
C ASN A 222 -16.49 1.19 -22.05
N ILE A 223 -17.72 0.76 -21.79
CA ILE A 223 -18.24 -0.57 -22.14
C ILE A 223 -19.43 -0.39 -23.08
N LYS A 224 -19.27 -0.81 -24.32
CA LYS A 224 -20.31 -0.77 -25.37
C LYS A 224 -20.77 -2.18 -25.75
N LYS A 225 -21.94 -2.30 -26.39
CA LYS A 225 -22.38 -3.55 -27.00
C LYS A 225 -21.65 -3.76 -28.33
N ASN A 226 -21.22 -4.99 -28.62
CA ASN A 226 -20.84 -5.41 -29.96
C ASN A 226 -21.88 -6.43 -30.48
N GLY A 227 -22.20 -6.41 -31.77
CA GLY A 227 -23.34 -7.12 -32.39
C GLY A 227 -23.36 -8.66 -32.23
N GLY A 228 -22.33 -9.25 -31.62
CA GLY A 228 -22.21 -10.70 -31.35
C GLY A 228 -22.32 -11.11 -29.88
N GLY A 229 -22.95 -10.30 -29.01
CA GLY A 229 -23.11 -10.59 -27.58
C GLY A 229 -21.92 -10.19 -26.69
N LYS A 230 -20.73 -10.09 -27.29
CA LYS A 230 -19.51 -9.56 -26.68
C LYS A 230 -19.65 -8.08 -26.29
N LYS A 231 -18.85 -7.64 -25.32
CA LYS A 231 -18.67 -6.23 -24.95
C LYS A 231 -17.47 -5.65 -25.68
N LEU A 232 -17.58 -4.40 -26.12
CA LEU A 232 -16.48 -3.61 -26.63
C LEU A 232 -15.96 -2.73 -25.49
N CYS A 233 -14.73 -2.97 -25.04
CA CYS A 233 -14.03 -2.13 -24.08
C CYS A 233 -13.26 -1.05 -24.84
N GLN A 234 -13.37 0.21 -24.41
CA GLN A 234 -12.54 1.31 -24.90
C GLN A 234 -11.85 1.97 -23.71
N LEU A 235 -10.56 1.76 -23.57
CA LEU A 235 -9.70 2.31 -22.52
C LEU A 235 -9.39 3.77 -22.85
N ASN A 236 -9.50 4.69 -21.90
CA ASN A 236 -9.23 6.11 -22.09
C ASN A 236 -8.10 6.61 -21.19
N ASN A 237 -7.37 7.63 -21.67
CA ASN A 237 -6.24 8.22 -20.95
C ASN A 237 -6.59 9.37 -19.99
N ILE A 238 -7.86 9.75 -19.89
CA ILE A 238 -8.34 10.81 -18.99
C ILE A 238 -9.66 10.40 -18.34
N THR A 239 -10.15 11.21 -17.40
CA THR A 239 -11.43 11.03 -16.69
C THR A 239 -12.53 11.97 -17.20
N SER A 240 -13.77 11.77 -16.72
CA SER A 240 -14.94 12.58 -17.08
C SER A 240 -14.88 13.98 -16.46
N SER A 241 -14.14 14.12 -15.36
CA SER A 241 -13.89 15.40 -14.71
C SER A 241 -12.87 16.25 -15.47
N GLU A 242 -11.95 15.63 -16.21
CA GLU A 242 -10.89 16.29 -16.97
C GLU A 242 -11.38 16.83 -18.32
N ASP A 243 -12.35 16.16 -18.97
CA ASP A 243 -13.01 16.64 -20.18
C ASP A 243 -14.52 16.40 -20.15
N LYS A 244 -15.21 17.32 -19.46
CA LYS A 244 -16.66 17.27 -19.26
C LYS A 244 -17.43 17.37 -20.58
N ASP A 245 -16.90 18.10 -21.56
CA ASP A 245 -17.56 18.29 -22.85
C ASP A 245 -17.60 17.00 -23.66
N LYS A 246 -16.66 16.07 -23.41
CA LYS A 246 -16.61 14.76 -24.04
C LYS A 246 -17.35 13.67 -23.27
N PHE A 247 -17.81 13.94 -22.06
CA PHE A 247 -18.62 13.01 -21.28
C PHE A 247 -20.11 13.19 -21.61
N GLN A 248 -20.59 12.42 -22.60
CA GLN A 248 -21.90 12.65 -23.22
C GLN A 248 -22.80 11.43 -23.20
N THR A 249 -24.11 11.69 -23.08
CA THR A 249 -25.15 10.68 -23.33
C THR A 249 -25.29 10.45 -24.84
N ILE A 250 -25.16 9.20 -25.26
CA ILE A 250 -25.26 8.76 -26.66
C ILE A 250 -26.55 7.97 -26.89
N GLY A 251 -26.95 7.79 -28.15
CA GLY A 251 -28.15 7.04 -28.53
C GLY A 251 -28.04 5.51 -28.35
N ASP A 252 -26.85 5.00 -28.01
CA ASP A 252 -26.53 3.59 -27.88
C ASP A 252 -26.14 3.20 -26.45
N PHE A 253 -26.13 1.89 -26.17
CA PHE A 253 -25.70 1.38 -24.86
C PHE A 253 -24.22 1.67 -24.61
N CYS A 254 -23.94 2.36 -23.50
CA CYS A 254 -22.61 2.63 -23.02
C CYS A 254 -22.57 2.85 -21.52
N ILE A 255 -21.68 2.12 -20.86
CA ILE A 255 -21.37 2.33 -19.45
C ILE A 255 -19.96 2.87 -19.34
N TYR A 256 -19.78 3.92 -18.55
CA TYR A 256 -18.50 4.52 -18.27
C TYR A 256 -18.01 4.20 -16.85
N SER A 257 -16.70 3.98 -16.72
CA SER A 257 -16.03 3.71 -15.45
C SER A 257 -14.70 4.44 -15.31
N GLU A 258 -14.35 4.84 -14.10
CA GLU A 258 -13.06 5.44 -13.75
C GLU A 258 -12.24 4.50 -12.87
N ILE A 259 -10.92 4.47 -13.09
CA ILE A 259 -10.01 3.75 -12.20
C ILE A 259 -9.87 4.54 -10.90
N CYS A 260 -10.03 3.86 -9.77
CA CYS A 260 -9.77 4.46 -8.47
C CYS A 260 -8.25 4.53 -8.26
N ILE A 261 -7.65 5.68 -8.54
CA ILE A 261 -6.25 5.94 -8.22
C ILE A 261 -6.19 6.24 -6.72
N GLY A 262 -5.49 5.40 -5.97
CA GLY A 262 -5.14 5.65 -4.56
C GLY A 262 -3.94 6.58 -4.45
#